data_AF-A0A659UHW3-F1
#
_entry.id   AF-A0A659UHW3-F1
#
_cell.length_a   1.000
_cell.length_b   1.000
_cell.length_c   1.000
_cell.angle_alpha   90.00
_cell.angle_beta   90.00
_cell.angle_gamma   90.00
#
_symmetry.space_group_name_H-M   'P 1'
#
loop_
_entity.id
_entity.type
_entity.pdbx_description
1 polymer ?
#
loop_
_entity_poly.entity_id
_entity_poly.type
_entity_poly.pdbx_seq_one_letter_code
_entity_poly.pdbx_strand_id
1 'polypeptide(L)' 'MQFRLLQPFAGFLLLGLLLMLSPAQAQLFETKAAQAFMIDADTGTVLFSKDADKPIPPASMAKLMTLKVV' A
#
# COMPACT_ATOMS: atom_id res chain seq x y z
N MET A 1 -23.21 47.26 2.11
CA MET A 1 -21.85 47.36 2.69
C MET A 1 -21.56 46.25 3.74
N GLN A 2 -22.04 45.00 3.56
CA GLN A 2 -21.83 43.91 4.54
C GLN A 2 -21.05 42.68 4.00
N PHE A 3 -20.83 42.58 2.69
CA PHE A 3 -20.16 41.42 2.06
C PHE A 3 -18.63 41.37 2.22
N ARG A 4 -17.97 42.48 2.62
CA ARG A 4 -16.50 42.59 2.74
C ARG A 4 -15.94 42.08 4.08
N LEU A 5 -16.80 41.86 5.09
CA LEU A 5 -16.43 41.36 6.43
C LEU A 5 -16.41 39.83 6.52
N LEU A 6 -17.00 39.11 5.55
CA LEU A 6 -16.99 37.64 5.47
C LEU A 6 -15.75 37.10 4.74
N GLN A 7 -15.04 37.93 3.96
CA GLN A 7 -13.83 37.55 3.23
C GLN A 7 -12.67 37.05 4.12
N PRO A 8 -12.36 37.64 5.30
CA PRO A 8 -11.30 37.11 6.17
C PRO A 8 -11.69 35.77 6.81
N PHE A 9 -12.97 35.56 7.13
CA PHE A 9 -13.47 34.28 7.66
C PHE A 9 -13.38 33.17 6.61
N ALA A 10 -13.75 33.47 5.35
CA ALA A 10 -13.58 32.54 4.24
C ALA A 10 -12.10 32.19 4.00
N GLY A 11 -11.20 33.18 4.11
CA GLY A 11 -9.75 32.96 4.00
C GLY A 11 -9.18 32.10 5.13
N PHE A 12 -9.60 32.33 6.37
CA PHE A 12 -9.22 31.49 7.52
C PHE A 12 -9.76 30.06 7.39
N LEU A 13 -10.96 29.88 6.85
CA LEU A 13 -11.58 28.57 6.66
C LEU A 13 -10.88 27.79 5.53
N LEU A 14 -10.51 28.47 4.43
CA LEU A 14 -9.67 27.91 3.36
C LEU A 14 -8.28 27.53 3.87
N LEU A 15 -7.63 28.39 4.65
CA LEU A 15 -6.32 28.12 5.22
C LEU A 15 -6.38 26.96 6.22
N GLY A 16 -7.43 26.89 7.04
CA GLY A 16 -7.68 25.76 7.93
C GLY A 16 -7.87 24.46 7.18
N LEU A 17 -8.59 24.48 6.05
CA LEU A 17 -8.78 23.30 5.21
C LEU A 17 -7.46 22.83 4.57
N LEU A 18 -6.63 23.77 4.12
CA LEU A 18 -5.30 23.49 3.56
C LEU A 18 -4.34 22.87 4.59
N LEU A 19 -4.44 23.26 5.87
CA LEU A 19 -3.63 22.71 6.95
C LEU A 19 -4.05 21.28 7.36
N MET A 20 -5.24 20.82 6.95
CA MET A 20 -5.74 19.47 7.22
C MET A 20 -5.37 18.45 6.13
N LEU A 21 -4.69 18.86 5.06
CA LEU A 21 -4.16 17.93 4.05
C LEU A 21 -2.88 17.26 4.60
N SER A 22 -3.05 16.07 5.18
CA SER A 22 -1.93 15.18 5.50
C SER A 22 -1.54 14.33 4.28
N PRO A 23 -0.25 14.11 4.02
CA PRO A 23 0.17 13.20 2.96
C PRO A 23 -0.24 11.76 3.33
N ALA A 24 -0.85 11.05 2.39
CA ALA A 24 -1.10 9.62 2.55
C ALA A 24 0.25 8.88 2.61
N GLN A 25 0.62 8.38 3.78
CA GLN A 25 1.78 7.50 3.93
C GLN A 25 1.35 6.06 3.62
N ALA A 26 2.11 5.40 2.75
CA ALA A 26 1.97 3.97 2.53
C ALA A 26 2.44 3.23 3.81
N GLN A 27 1.63 2.29 4.29
CA GLN A 27 2.02 1.43 5.40
C GLN A 27 3.24 0.60 4.99
N LEU A 28 4.34 0.73 5.72
CA LEU A 28 5.50 -0.13 5.54
C LEU A 28 5.13 -1.54 6.03
N PHE A 29 5.20 -2.52 5.12
CA PHE A 29 4.98 -3.92 5.45
C PHE A 29 6.31 -4.59 5.76
N GLU A 30 6.46 -5.05 7.00
CA GLU A 30 7.65 -5.76 7.46
C GLU A 30 7.31 -7.19 7.87
N THR A 31 8.23 -8.11 7.60
CA THR A 31 8.10 -9.52 7.98
C THR A 31 9.43 -10.11 8.42
N LYS A 32 9.36 -11.00 9.41
CA LYS A 32 10.47 -11.83 9.87
C LYS A 32 10.87 -12.90 8.84
N ALA A 33 10.01 -13.19 7.87
CA ALA A 33 10.29 -14.17 6.83
C ALA A 33 11.56 -13.78 6.05
N ALA A 34 12.38 -14.78 5.73
CA ALA A 34 13.58 -14.58 4.93
C ALA A 34 13.24 -14.28 3.47
N GLN A 35 12.16 -14.88 2.95
CA GLN A 35 11.60 -14.61 1.63
C GLN A 35 10.11 -14.34 1.74
N ALA A 36 9.58 -13.44 0.91
CA ALA A 36 8.15 -13.18 0.82
C ALA A 36 7.77 -12.65 -0.56
N PHE A 37 6.62 -13.08 -1.06
CA PHE A 37 6.05 -12.59 -2.31
C PHE A 37 4.52 -12.54 -2.14
N MET A 38 3.95 -11.35 -2.32
CA MET A 38 2.52 -11.11 -2.18
C MET A 38 2.00 -10.48 -3.46
N ILE A 39 0.96 -11.09 -4.01
CA ILE A 39 0.31 -10.66 -5.24
C ILE A 39 -1.17 -10.48 -5.02
N ASP A 40 -1.74 -9.51 -5.71
CA ASP A 40 -3.17 -9.45 -5.94
C ASP A 40 -3.57 -10.60 -6.89
N ALA A 41 -4.55 -11.41 -6.49
CA ALA A 41 -4.87 -12.65 -7.20
C ALA A 41 -5.56 -12.42 -8.55
N ASP A 42 -6.33 -11.35 -8.68
CA ASP A 42 -7.11 -11.04 -9.89
C ASP A 42 -6.25 -10.32 -10.93
N THR A 43 -5.41 -9.38 -10.50
CA THR A 43 -4.62 -8.52 -11.39
C THR A 43 -3.19 -8.98 -11.58
N GLY A 44 -2.67 -9.84 -10.68
CA GLY A 44 -1.27 -10.22 -10.65
C GLY A 44 -0.33 -9.10 -10.18
N THR A 45 -0.87 -8.00 -9.66
CA THR A 45 -0.07 -6.88 -9.15
C THR A 45 0.77 -7.34 -7.97
N VAL A 46 2.09 -7.14 -8.04
CA VAL A 46 2.99 -7.42 -6.91
C VAL A 46 2.80 -6.34 -5.84
N LEU A 47 2.29 -6.74 -4.68
CA LEU A 47 2.05 -5.85 -3.54
C LEU A 47 3.25 -5.78 -2.60
N PHE A 48 4.03 -6.87 -2.53
CA PHE A 48 5.24 -6.95 -1.70
C PHE A 48 6.19 -8.03 -2.23
N SER A 49 7.49 -7.75 -2.25
CA SER A 49 8.54 -8.69 -2.63
C SER A 49 9.78 -8.52 -1.75
N LYS A 50 10.26 -9.63 -1.18
CA LYS A 50 11.46 -9.71 -0.35
C LYS A 50 12.21 -11.00 -0.73
N ASP A 51 13.38 -10.86 -1.35
CA ASP A 51 14.22 -11.99 -1.81
C ASP A 51 13.44 -13.08 -2.58
N ALA A 52 12.40 -12.70 -3.33
CA ALA A 52 11.44 -13.65 -3.92
C ALA A 52 12.05 -14.58 -4.97
N ASP A 53 13.05 -14.10 -5.73
CA ASP A 53 13.70 -14.86 -6.82
C ASP A 53 14.91 -15.68 -6.35
N LYS A 54 15.24 -15.63 -5.05
CA LYS A 54 16.36 -16.39 -4.50
C LYS A 54 16.03 -17.88 -4.53
N PRO A 55 16.85 -18.74 -5.18
CA PRO A 55 16.60 -20.17 -5.20
C PRO A 55 16.65 -20.76 -3.80
N ILE A 56 15.58 -21.45 -3.40
CA ILE A 56 15.46 -22.16 -2.13
C ILE A 56 14.85 -23.55 -2.34
N PRO A 57 15.17 -24.54 -1.49
CA PRO A 57 14.48 -25.82 -1.51
C PRO A 57 12.98 -25.64 -1.19
N PRO A 58 12.04 -26.10 -2.04
CA PRO A 58 10.61 -25.82 -1.87
C PRO A 58 9.92 -26.64 -0.76
N ALA A 59 10.59 -27.65 -0.18
CA ALA A 59 10.04 -28.54 0.84
C ALA A 59 8.62 -29.02 0.49
N SER A 60 7.65 -28.89 1.41
CA SER A 60 6.25 -29.27 1.16
C SER A 60 5.53 -28.47 0.07
N MET A 61 6.01 -27.27 -0.32
CA MET A 61 5.41 -26.48 -1.40
C MET A 61 5.58 -27.13 -2.77
N ALA A 62 6.54 -28.04 -2.95
CA ALA A 62 6.68 -28.82 -4.19
C ALA A 62 5.39 -29.59 -4.54
N LYS A 63 4.57 -29.96 -3.55
CA LYS A 63 3.29 -30.65 -3.75
C LYS A 63 2.28 -29.81 -4.54
N LEU A 64 2.36 -28.47 -4.48
CA LEU A 64 1.50 -27.60 -5.29
C LEU A 64 1.72 -27.83 -6.79
N MET A 65 2.96 -28.11 -7.20
CA MET A 65 3.26 -28.45 -8.59
C MET A 65 2.76 -29.85 -8.95
N THR A 66 2.81 -30.81 -8.03
CA THR A 66 2.19 -32.13 -8.26
C THR A 66 0.69 -32.00 -8.52
N LEU A 67 -0.02 -31.22 -7.69
CA LEU A 67 -1.46 -30.97 -7.86
C LEU A 67 -1.80 -30.26 -9.18
N LYS A 68 -0.89 -29.47 -9.74
CA LYS A 68 -1.10 -28.81 -11.03
C LYS A 68 -1.01 -29.78 -12.22
N VAL A 69 -0.28 -30.88 -12.06
CA VAL A 69 0.03 -31.82 -13.15
C VAL A 69 -0.97 -32.98 -13.21
N VAL A 70 -1.46 -33.45 -12.05
CA VAL A 70 -2.45 -34.53 -11.96
C VAL A 70 -3.87 -34.01 -11.95
#